data_AF-A0A2U1MDJ6-F1
#
_entry.id   AF-A0A2U1MDJ6-F1
#
_cell.length_a   1.000
_cell.length_b   1.000
_cell.length_c   1.000
_cell.angle_alpha   90.00
_cell.angle_beta   90.00
_cell.angle_gamma   90.00
#
_symmetry.space_group_name_H-M   'P 1'
#
loop_
_entity.id
_entity.type
_entity.pdbx_description
1 polymer ?
#
loop_
_entity_poly.entity_id
_entity_poly.type
_entity_poly.pdbx_seq_one_letter_code
_entity_poly.pdbx_strand_id
1 'polypeptide(L)'
;MHLKRLTSEEMTFSLHPSGLVMALVMTEGAKGLAMKEGAKGLAMKEGGKGLVMTEGAKGLVMTEGTKGLVMTEGTKGLVMKEGAKGLVMKEGAKVLVMTGGGKCLQMTERAKGLEMTEGAKGLEMTDGAKGLVMTEGAKGLEMTEGVKVYTRLKGYS
;
A
#
# COMPACT_ATOMS: atom_id res chain seq x y z
N MET A 1 8.24 27.89 5.66
CA MET A 1 8.90 26.59 5.88
C MET A 1 9.93 26.38 4.78
N HIS A 2 11.21 26.16 5.10
CA HIS A 2 12.23 25.85 4.09
C HIS A 2 12.31 24.34 3.89
N LEU A 3 11.74 23.86 2.78
CA LEU A 3 11.89 22.48 2.33
C LEU A 3 13.13 22.39 1.46
N LYS A 4 13.98 21.39 1.70
CA LYS A 4 15.12 21.09 0.83
C LYS A 4 14.66 20.14 -0.27
N ARG A 5 14.62 20.62 -1.51
CA ARG A 5 14.31 19.80 -2.68
C ARG A 5 15.61 19.25 -3.27
N LEU A 6 15.65 17.94 -3.48
CA LEU A 6 16.74 17.22 -4.12
C LEU A 6 16.16 16.44 -5.30
N THR A 7 16.80 16.57 -6.46
CA THR A 7 16.34 15.98 -7.73
C THR A 7 17.49 15.26 -8.40
N SER A 8 17.29 14.00 -8.77
CA SER A 8 18.04 13.28 -9.79
C SER A 8 17.11 13.00 -10.98
N GLU A 9 17.63 12.36 -12.03
CA GLU A 9 16.83 11.90 -13.17
C GLU A 9 15.71 10.93 -12.75
N GLU A 10 15.96 10.18 -11.67
CA GLU A 10 15.18 9.02 -11.24
C GLU A 10 14.29 9.33 -10.02
N MET A 11 14.69 10.30 -9.21
CA MET A 11 14.07 10.58 -7.92
C MET A 11 13.98 12.07 -7.64
N THR A 12 12.84 12.49 -7.14
CA THR A 12 12.67 13.80 -6.53
C THR A 12 12.21 13.63 -5.10
N PHE A 13 12.92 14.21 -4.15
CA PHE A 13 12.46 14.25 -2.77
C PHE A 13 12.54 15.63 -2.12
N SER A 14 11.61 15.88 -1.22
CA SER A 14 11.54 17.09 -0.41
C SER A 14 11.70 16.73 1.06
N LEU A 15 12.69 17.31 1.73
CA LEU A 15 12.93 17.12 3.16
C LEU A 15 12.46 18.31 3.96
N HIS A 16 11.78 18.03 5.08
CA HIS A 16 11.66 18.97 6.18
C HIS A 16 13.02 19.11 6.91
N PRO A 17 13.33 20.25 7.55
CA PRO A 17 14.56 20.41 8.32
C PRO A 17 14.77 19.37 9.43
N SER A 18 13.70 18.71 9.89
CA SER A 18 13.77 17.59 10.84
C SER A 18 14.25 16.27 10.24
N GLY A 19 14.46 16.19 8.92
CA GLY A 19 14.81 14.95 8.21
C GLY A 19 13.62 14.21 7.60
N LEU A 20 12.39 14.64 7.85
CA LEU A 20 11.18 13.95 7.38
C LEU A 20 10.97 14.12 5.88
N VAL A 21 10.72 13.02 5.18
CA VAL A 21 10.38 13.00 3.73
C VAL A 21 8.94 13.49 3.53
N MET A 22 8.81 14.66 2.93
CA MET A 22 7.52 15.33 2.70
C MET A 22 6.90 15.01 1.34
N ALA A 23 7.74 14.61 0.38
CA ALA A 23 7.35 14.05 -0.90
C ALA A 23 8.54 13.24 -1.43
N LEU A 24 8.28 12.06 -1.99
CA LEU A 24 9.23 11.28 -2.76
C LEU A 24 8.53 10.79 -4.03
N VAL A 25 9.05 11.16 -5.20
CA VAL A 25 8.59 10.66 -6.49
C VAL A 25 9.73 9.91 -7.13
N MET A 26 9.49 8.66 -7.51
CA MET A 26 10.44 7.82 -8.23
C MET A 26 9.82 7.37 -9.55
N THR A 27 10.55 7.59 -10.65
CA THR A 27 10.10 7.24 -12.00
C THR A 27 10.51 5.83 -12.40
N GLU A 28 11.69 5.37 -11.97
CA GLU A 28 12.16 3.99 -12.14
C GLU A 28 12.14 3.21 -10.81
N GLY A 29 12.13 1.88 -10.91
CA GLY A 29 11.95 0.99 -9.77
C GLY A 29 13.09 1.03 -8.75
N ALA A 30 12.81 1.40 -7.51
CA ALA A 30 13.77 1.33 -6.41
C ALA A 30 13.92 -0.10 -5.86
N LYS A 31 15.16 -0.49 -5.56
CA LYS A 31 15.48 -1.75 -4.87
C LYS A 31 15.96 -1.47 -3.46
N GLY A 32 15.37 -2.13 -2.47
CA GLY A 32 15.85 -2.12 -1.08
C GLY A 32 15.66 -0.79 -0.36
N LEU A 33 14.59 -0.04 -0.67
CA LEU A 33 14.31 1.22 -0.01
C LEU A 33 13.76 0.96 1.40
N ALA A 34 14.48 1.44 2.42
CA ALA A 34 14.05 1.37 3.81
C ALA A 34 13.89 2.78 4.37
N MET A 35 12.71 3.11 4.89
CA MET A 35 12.46 4.36 5.61
C MET A 35 12.07 4.07 7.04
N LYS A 36 12.75 4.75 7.97
CA LYS A 36 12.44 4.65 9.40
C LYS A 36 11.28 5.57 9.81
N GLU A 37 11.36 6.83 9.39
CA GLU A 37 10.35 7.83 9.72
C GLU A 37 9.25 7.91 8.65
N GLY A 38 8.05 8.28 9.07
CA GLY A 38 6.88 8.33 8.19
C GLY A 38 7.06 9.31 7.03
N ALA A 39 6.78 8.86 5.81
CA ALA A 39 6.80 9.70 4.61
C ALA A 39 5.41 10.28 4.31
N LYS A 40 5.37 11.55 3.85
CA LYS A 40 4.20 12.10 3.17
C LYS A 40 4.43 12.03 1.66
N GLY A 41 3.43 11.61 0.91
CA GLY A 41 3.41 11.65 -0.55
C GLY A 41 4.54 10.85 -1.20
N LEU A 42 4.45 9.53 -1.16
CA LEU A 42 5.35 8.65 -1.91
C LEU A 42 4.63 8.20 -3.19
N ALA A 43 5.18 8.55 -4.35
CA ALA A 43 4.69 8.08 -5.63
C ALA A 43 5.79 7.31 -6.37
N MET A 44 5.45 6.13 -6.88
CA MET A 44 6.37 5.25 -7.59
C MET A 44 5.71 4.79 -8.89
N LYS A 45 6.32 5.15 -10.02
CA LYS A 45 5.74 4.86 -11.34
C LYS A 45 5.99 3.40 -11.75
N GLU A 46 7.26 3.01 -11.80
CA GLU A 46 7.67 1.61 -11.97
C GLU A 46 7.98 0.99 -10.60
N GLY A 47 7.46 -0.21 -10.34
CA GLY A 47 7.45 -0.80 -9.01
C GLY A 47 8.82 -1.04 -8.39
N GLY A 48 8.85 -0.93 -7.06
CA GLY A 48 10.02 -1.27 -6.27
C GLY A 48 10.06 -2.75 -5.84
N LYS A 49 11.28 -3.21 -5.53
CA LYS A 49 11.53 -4.48 -4.82
C LYS A 49 12.02 -4.19 -3.41
N GLY A 50 11.36 -4.75 -2.40
CA GLY A 50 11.82 -4.68 -1.00
C GLY A 50 11.69 -3.28 -0.41
N LEU A 51 10.48 -2.71 -0.46
CA LEU A 51 10.17 -1.44 0.20
C LEU A 51 9.77 -1.74 1.65
N VAL A 52 10.48 -1.16 2.60
CA VAL A 52 10.18 -1.31 4.04
C VAL A 52 9.96 0.07 4.64
N MET A 53 8.82 0.27 5.29
CA MET A 53 8.51 1.49 6.04
C MET A 53 8.12 1.12 7.46
N THR A 54 8.87 1.62 8.45
CA THR A 54 8.57 1.30 9.85
C THR A 54 7.50 2.21 10.42
N GLU A 55 7.63 3.52 10.24
CA GLU A 55 6.58 4.47 10.61
C GLU A 55 5.67 4.79 9.42
N GLY A 56 4.40 5.04 9.74
CA GLY A 56 3.32 5.12 8.76
C GLY A 56 3.49 6.15 7.65
N ALA A 57 3.13 5.76 6.43
CA ALA A 57 3.10 6.64 5.27
C ALA A 57 1.72 7.32 5.11
N LYS A 58 1.72 8.57 4.64
CA LYS A 58 0.51 9.26 4.16
C LYS A 58 0.57 9.42 2.65
N GLY A 59 -0.32 8.74 1.93
CA GLY A 59 -0.40 8.81 0.48
C GLY A 59 0.76 8.08 -0.19
N LEU A 60 0.69 6.75 -0.21
CA LEU A 60 1.57 5.90 -1.00
C LEU A 60 0.82 5.50 -2.28
N VAL A 61 1.40 5.79 -3.43
CA VAL A 61 0.86 5.41 -4.75
C VAL A 61 1.93 4.65 -5.50
N MET A 62 1.60 3.45 -5.96
CA MET A 62 2.48 2.63 -6.79
C MET A 62 1.69 2.13 -7.99
N THR A 63 2.19 2.35 -9.21
CA THR A 63 1.39 2.10 -10.42
C THR A 63 1.67 0.81 -11.16
N GLU A 64 2.83 0.19 -10.98
CA GLU A 64 3.14 -1.10 -11.62
C GLU A 64 4.04 -1.95 -10.71
N GLY A 65 3.82 -3.26 -10.62
CA GLY A 65 4.89 -4.24 -10.39
C GLY A 65 5.66 -4.20 -9.05
N THR A 66 4.99 -4.00 -7.93
CA THR A 66 5.66 -3.97 -6.60
C THR A 66 5.88 -5.36 -6.02
N LYS A 67 7.07 -5.62 -5.46
CA LYS A 67 7.37 -6.89 -4.77
C LYS A 67 7.93 -6.66 -3.38
N GLY A 68 7.31 -7.23 -2.37
CA GLY A 68 7.77 -7.16 -0.99
C GLY A 68 7.65 -5.74 -0.44
N LEU A 69 6.41 -5.29 -0.19
CA LEU A 69 6.16 -4.09 0.59
C LEU A 69 5.82 -4.51 2.02
N VAL A 70 6.60 -4.02 2.98
CA VAL A 70 6.33 -4.21 4.41
C VAL A 70 6.10 -2.85 5.05
N MET A 71 4.97 -2.70 5.74
CA MET A 71 4.64 -1.52 6.52
C MET A 71 4.27 -1.95 7.94
N THR A 72 4.98 -1.43 8.94
CA THR A 72 4.71 -1.85 10.33
C THR A 72 3.67 -0.97 11.00
N GLU A 73 3.73 0.36 10.82
CA GLU A 73 2.80 1.28 11.48
C GLU A 73 1.90 2.05 10.50
N GLY A 74 0.74 2.45 11.00
CA GLY A 74 -0.46 2.78 10.21
C GLY A 74 -0.29 3.65 8.98
N THR A 75 -0.90 3.20 7.86
CA THR A 75 -0.91 3.93 6.60
C THR A 75 -2.21 4.68 6.33
N LYS A 76 -2.08 5.91 5.83
CA LYS A 76 -3.23 6.71 5.37
C LYS A 76 -3.20 6.82 3.86
N GLY A 77 -3.96 5.94 3.20
CA GLY A 77 -4.06 5.89 1.75
C GLY A 77 -2.88 5.17 1.13
N LEU A 78 -3.10 3.90 0.79
CA LEU A 78 -2.26 3.15 -0.13
C LEU A 78 -3.08 2.83 -1.38
N VAL A 79 -2.54 3.20 -2.54
CA VAL A 79 -3.08 2.82 -3.84
C VAL A 79 -2.01 2.02 -4.58
N MET A 80 -2.36 0.80 -4.96
CA MET A 80 -1.54 -0.05 -5.82
C MET A 80 -2.31 -0.33 -7.10
N LYS A 81 -1.76 0.11 -8.23
CA LYS A 81 -2.18 -0.34 -9.55
C LYS A 81 -1.19 -1.41 -10.01
N GLU A 82 -1.74 -2.50 -10.52
CA GLU A 82 -1.14 -3.64 -11.19
C GLU A 82 0.03 -4.37 -10.49
N GLY A 83 -0.12 -5.68 -10.29
CA GLY A 83 1.02 -6.58 -10.12
C GLY A 83 1.76 -6.52 -8.78
N ALA A 84 1.10 -6.13 -7.69
CA ALA A 84 1.68 -6.19 -6.35
C ALA A 84 1.82 -7.63 -5.82
N LYS A 85 2.98 -7.98 -5.26
CA LYS A 85 3.22 -9.30 -4.63
C LYS A 85 3.83 -9.15 -3.25
N GLY A 86 3.24 -9.81 -2.25
CA GLY A 86 3.76 -9.84 -0.89
C GLY A 86 3.66 -8.47 -0.22
N LEU A 87 2.43 -8.03 0.04
CA LEU A 87 2.16 -6.85 0.85
C LEU A 87 1.85 -7.31 2.27
N VAL A 88 2.65 -6.84 3.23
CA VAL A 88 2.44 -7.08 4.66
C VAL A 88 2.22 -5.76 5.36
N MET A 89 1.08 -5.61 6.01
CA MET A 89 0.81 -4.51 6.92
C MET A 89 0.55 -5.04 8.32
N LYS A 90 1.31 -4.58 9.31
CA LYS A 90 1.07 -4.99 10.71
C LYS A 90 -0.05 -4.16 11.33
N GLU A 91 0.07 -2.84 11.30
CA GLU A 91 -0.95 -1.97 11.85
C GLU A 91 -1.71 -1.16 10.78
N GLY A 92 -3.03 -1.21 10.88
CA GLY A 92 -4.08 -0.42 10.21
C GLY A 92 -3.74 0.41 8.97
N ALA A 93 -4.39 0.09 7.86
CA ALA A 93 -4.60 1.01 6.74
C ALA A 93 -5.94 1.74 6.89
N LYS A 94 -5.98 3.06 6.65
CA LYS A 94 -7.27 3.81 6.59
C LYS A 94 -8.03 3.66 5.28
N VAL A 95 -7.30 3.48 4.20
CA VAL A 95 -7.80 3.24 2.84
C VAL A 95 -6.72 2.46 2.14
N LEU A 96 -7.08 1.29 1.63
CA LEU A 96 -6.22 0.47 0.79
C LEU A 96 -7.00 0.12 -0.48
N VAL A 97 -6.46 0.53 -1.62
CA VAL A 97 -7.03 0.21 -2.93
C VAL A 97 -5.99 -0.59 -3.70
N MET A 98 -6.38 -1.79 -4.14
CA MET A 98 -5.56 -2.64 -5.00
C MET A 98 -6.33 -2.94 -6.28
N THR A 99 -5.75 -2.59 -7.43
CA THR A 99 -6.32 -2.87 -8.74
C THR A 99 -5.35 -3.70 -9.59
N GLY A 100 -5.75 -4.86 -10.10
CA GLY A 100 -4.99 -5.60 -11.14
C GLY A 100 -4.02 -6.69 -10.65
N GLY A 101 -4.53 -7.85 -10.22
CA GLY A 101 -3.75 -9.10 -10.20
C GLY A 101 -2.76 -9.29 -9.05
N GLY A 102 -2.99 -8.66 -7.89
CA GLY A 102 -2.11 -8.77 -6.73
C GLY A 102 -2.06 -10.18 -6.10
N LYS A 103 -0.94 -10.58 -5.50
CA LYS A 103 -0.82 -11.84 -4.73
C LYS A 103 -0.35 -11.59 -3.30
N CYS A 104 -1.05 -12.21 -2.35
CA CYS A 104 -0.77 -12.21 -0.90
C CYS A 104 -0.73 -10.81 -0.30
N LEU A 105 -1.86 -10.41 0.27
CA LEU A 105 -2.02 -9.30 1.18
C LEU A 105 -2.25 -9.86 2.59
N GLN A 106 -1.33 -9.60 3.51
CA GLN A 106 -1.49 -9.91 4.92
C GLN A 106 -1.69 -8.60 5.69
N MET A 107 -2.79 -8.49 6.42
CA MET A 107 -3.04 -7.38 7.33
C MET A 107 -3.31 -7.89 8.73
N THR A 108 -2.50 -7.45 9.70
CA THR A 108 -2.58 -7.98 11.06
C THR A 108 -3.67 -7.28 11.87
N GLU A 109 -3.83 -5.95 11.75
CA GLU A 109 -4.84 -5.20 12.51
C GLU A 109 -5.56 -4.10 11.73
N ARG A 110 -6.88 -3.98 11.94
CA ARG A 110 -7.77 -2.81 11.72
C ARG A 110 -7.61 -2.04 10.41
N ALA A 111 -8.02 -2.65 9.30
CA ALA A 111 -8.21 -1.93 8.05
C ALA A 111 -9.57 -1.18 8.01
N LYS A 112 -9.56 0.04 7.45
CA LYS A 112 -10.77 0.74 7.01
C LYS A 112 -10.69 0.92 5.49
N GLY A 113 -11.82 0.79 4.80
CA GLY A 113 -11.92 1.06 3.36
C GLY A 113 -10.93 0.23 2.55
N LEU A 114 -11.09 -1.08 2.56
CA LEU A 114 -10.33 -1.99 1.70
C LEU A 114 -11.11 -2.23 0.42
N GLU A 115 -10.53 -1.87 -0.71
CA GLU A 115 -11.08 -2.16 -2.02
C GLU A 115 -10.07 -3.01 -2.80
N MET A 116 -10.50 -4.20 -3.22
CA MET A 116 -9.72 -5.04 -4.13
C MET A 116 -10.50 -5.30 -5.40
N THR A 117 -9.87 -4.99 -6.54
CA THR A 117 -10.43 -5.25 -7.86
C THR A 117 -9.58 -6.24 -8.64
N GLU A 118 -10.25 -6.96 -9.56
CA GLU A 118 -9.72 -7.87 -10.58
C GLU A 118 -8.43 -8.65 -10.26
N GLY A 119 -8.57 -9.96 -10.04
CA GLY A 119 -7.44 -10.90 -10.04
C GLY A 119 -6.58 -10.92 -8.76
N ALA A 120 -6.95 -10.18 -7.72
CA ALA A 120 -6.29 -10.26 -6.41
C ALA A 120 -6.44 -11.66 -5.77
N LYS A 121 -5.35 -12.27 -5.32
CA LYS A 121 -5.34 -13.60 -4.69
C LYS A 121 -4.69 -13.56 -3.31
N GLY A 122 -5.33 -14.16 -2.32
CA GLY A 122 -4.79 -14.32 -0.97
C GLY A 122 -4.85 -13.02 -0.19
N LEU A 123 -5.93 -12.81 0.54
CA LEU A 123 -6.09 -11.78 1.55
C LEU A 123 -6.28 -12.49 2.89
N GLU A 124 -5.34 -12.29 3.79
CA GLU A 124 -5.42 -12.78 5.16
C GLU A 124 -5.53 -11.57 6.09
N MET A 125 -6.57 -11.57 6.93
CA MET A 125 -6.77 -10.54 7.95
C MET A 125 -6.98 -11.14 9.33
N THR A 126 -6.16 -10.76 10.30
CA THR A 126 -6.23 -11.36 11.65
C THR A 126 -7.15 -10.61 12.62
N ASP A 127 -7.22 -9.28 12.56
CA ASP A 127 -8.15 -8.50 13.40
C ASP A 127 -8.83 -7.37 12.63
N GLY A 128 -10.07 -7.62 12.18
CA GLY A 128 -11.07 -6.61 11.87
C GLY A 128 -10.85 -5.75 10.62
N ALA A 129 -11.85 -5.71 9.74
CA ALA A 129 -11.96 -4.73 8.67
C ALA A 129 -13.33 -4.03 8.68
N LYS A 130 -13.31 -2.72 8.44
CA LYS A 130 -14.53 -1.92 8.21
C LYS A 130 -14.58 -1.45 6.76
N GLY A 131 -15.58 -1.91 6.01
CA GLY A 131 -15.77 -1.53 4.61
C GLY A 131 -14.79 -2.27 3.71
N LEU A 132 -15.05 -3.57 3.52
CA LEU A 132 -14.37 -4.42 2.55
C LEU A 132 -15.23 -4.53 1.29
N VAL A 133 -14.69 -4.08 0.16
CA VAL A 133 -15.29 -4.23 -1.18
C VAL A 133 -14.39 -5.11 -2.03
N MET A 134 -14.97 -6.18 -2.57
CA MET A 134 -14.29 -7.13 -3.45
C MET A 134 -15.05 -7.22 -4.78
N THR A 135 -14.38 -6.97 -5.90
CA THR A 135 -14.96 -7.14 -7.24
C THR A 135 -14.49 -8.45 -7.90
N GLU A 136 -14.82 -8.65 -9.18
CA GLU A 136 -14.62 -9.91 -9.91
C GLU A 136 -13.16 -10.42 -9.85
N GLY A 137 -12.97 -11.74 -9.90
CA GLY A 137 -11.64 -12.36 -9.95
C GLY A 137 -10.86 -12.41 -8.64
N ALA A 138 -11.30 -11.71 -7.58
CA ALA A 138 -10.67 -11.78 -6.27
C ALA A 138 -10.94 -13.14 -5.57
N LYS A 139 -9.90 -13.82 -5.09
CA LYS A 139 -9.97 -15.17 -4.47
C LYS A 139 -9.10 -15.29 -3.21
N GLY A 140 -9.49 -16.21 -2.31
CA GLY A 140 -8.72 -16.54 -1.10
C GLY A 140 -8.80 -15.46 -0.03
N LEU A 141 -9.98 -15.31 0.57
CA LEU A 141 -10.20 -14.42 1.72
C LEU A 141 -10.24 -15.28 2.98
N GLU A 142 -9.30 -15.07 3.88
CA GLU A 142 -9.27 -15.68 5.21
C GLU A 142 -9.31 -14.58 6.26
N MET A 143 -10.24 -14.70 7.21
CA MET A 143 -10.46 -13.71 8.24
C MET A 143 -10.67 -14.44 9.56
N THR A 144 -9.87 -14.12 10.57
CA THR A 144 -10.02 -14.76 11.89
C THR A 144 -11.01 -14.01 12.78
N GLU A 145 -11.11 -12.67 12.71
CA GLU A 145 -12.08 -11.88 13.49
C GLU A 145 -12.56 -10.57 12.80
N GLY A 146 -13.82 -10.15 13.05
CA GLY A 146 -14.20 -8.74 13.10
C GLY A 146 -14.59 -7.95 11.82
N VAL A 147 -15.20 -8.54 10.79
CA VAL A 147 -15.72 -7.74 9.65
C VAL A 147 -17.08 -7.12 9.93
N LYS A 148 -17.18 -5.79 9.81
CA LYS A 148 -18.45 -5.07 10.00
C LYS A 148 -19.23 -4.78 8.72
N VAL A 149 -18.56 -4.69 7.57
CA VAL A 149 -19.18 -4.46 6.27
C VAL A 149 -18.36 -5.17 5.20
N TYR A 150 -18.99 -6.12 4.50
CA TYR A 150 -18.42 -6.86 3.37
C TYR A 150 -19.37 -6.75 2.18
N THR A 151 -18.86 -6.30 1.05
CA THR A 151 -19.60 -6.27 -0.21
C THR A 151 -18.80 -6.99 -1.28
N ARG A 152 -19.38 -8.06 -1.84
CA ARG A 152 -18.86 -8.72 -3.01
C ARG A 152 -19.70 -8.36 -4.22
N LEU A 153 -19.14 -7.59 -5.14
CA LEU A 153 -19.77 -7.29 -6.41
C LEU A 153 -19.43 -8.43 -7.38
N LYS A 154 -20.43 -9.23 -7.75
CA LYS A 154 -20.31 -10.12 -8.92
C LYS A 154 -20.54 -9.24 -10.16
N GLY A 155 -19.58 -9.23 -11.09
CA GLY A 155 -19.85 -8.76 -12.44
C GLY A 155 -21.00 -9.59 -13.01
N TYR A 156 -22.02 -8.94 -13.52
CA TYR A 156 -22.93 -9.60 -14.45
C TYR A 156 -22.11 -9.82 -15.72
N SER A 157 -21.83 -11.09 -16.06
CA SER A 157 -21.37 -11.46 -17.40
C SER A 157 -22.53 -11.45 -18.37
#